data_AF-A0A6P0YK24-F1
#
_entry.id   AF-A0A6P0YK24-F1
#
_cell.length_a   1.000
_cell.length_b   1.000
_cell.length_c   1.000
_cell.angle_alpha   90.00
_cell.angle_beta   90.00
_cell.angle_gamma   90.00
#
_symmetry.space_group_name_H-M   'P 1'
#
loop_
_entity.id
_entity.type
_entity.pdbx_description
1 polymer ?
#
loop_
_entity_poly.entity_id
_entity_poly.type
_entity_poly.pdbx_seq_one_letter_code
_entity_poly.pdbx_strand_id
1 'polypeptide(L)'
;MMQHKDKIFSKQQFVTIKGKSFHYIWLRENCPSCRYAAPYQQLYDPNISDRPEKPQPLSVELNEETLTIDWDETPAHRSVFSVEWLLKNSYDPQLEVESDNYILWDRAKLELKSPQTYNAQTMNNDAWMEQLFSLGFVILENIPPEKLEPFLSSVGPIYN
;
A
#
# COMPACT_ATOMS: atom_id res chain seq x y z
N MET A 1 42.81 14.65 -28.67
CA MET A 1 41.44 15.01 -29.10
C MET A 1 40.49 14.08 -28.35
N MET A 2 40.10 14.47 -27.13
CA MET A 2 39.22 13.67 -26.27
C MET A 2 37.80 13.80 -26.80
N GLN A 3 37.23 12.71 -27.28
CA GLN A 3 35.82 12.68 -27.67
C GLN A 3 34.98 12.77 -26.40
N HIS A 4 34.34 13.92 -26.20
CA HIS A 4 33.20 14.04 -25.30
C HIS A 4 32.13 13.06 -25.77
N LYS A 5 31.87 12.02 -24.97
CA LYS A 5 30.65 11.23 -25.11
C LYS A 5 29.54 12.07 -24.52
N ASP A 6 28.75 12.69 -25.37
CA ASP A 6 27.49 13.31 -24.98
C ASP A 6 26.60 12.22 -24.35
N LYS A 7 26.41 12.31 -23.03
CA LYS A 7 25.37 11.57 -22.33
C LYS A 7 24.03 12.10 -22.85
N ILE A 8 23.44 11.38 -23.80
CA ILE A 8 22.06 11.61 -24.20
C ILE A 8 21.21 11.19 -23.00
N PHE A 9 20.88 12.16 -22.14
CA PHE A 9 19.86 11.98 -21.12
C PHE A 9 18.55 11.72 -21.85
N SER A 10 18.00 10.52 -21.71
CA SER A 10 16.64 10.24 -22.11
C SER A 10 15.74 11.22 -21.35
N LYS A 11 14.97 12.05 -22.08
CA LYS A 11 13.94 12.97 -21.56
C LYS A 11 12.78 12.26 -20.84
N GLN A 12 12.83 10.94 -20.77
CA GLN A 12 11.76 10.10 -20.29
C GLN A 12 11.69 10.20 -18.77
N GLN A 13 10.54 10.62 -18.23
CA GLN A 13 10.34 10.83 -16.79
C GLN A 13 9.88 9.56 -16.05
N PHE A 14 10.12 8.40 -16.64
CA PHE A 14 9.70 7.10 -16.13
C PHE A 14 10.62 5.98 -16.63
N VAL A 15 10.58 4.85 -15.93
CA VAL A 15 11.16 3.57 -16.35
C VAL A 15 10.03 2.56 -16.60
N THR A 16 10.18 1.71 -17.60
CA THR A 16 9.23 0.62 -17.87
C THR A 16 9.78 -0.71 -17.37
N ILE A 17 8.99 -1.43 -16.57
CA ILE A 17 9.36 -2.73 -15.99
C ILE A 17 8.23 -3.70 -16.27
N LYS A 18 8.54 -4.80 -16.97
CA LYS A 18 7.56 -5.81 -17.43
C LYS A 18 6.29 -5.20 -18.05
N GLY A 19 6.45 -4.16 -18.87
CA GLY A 19 5.36 -3.47 -19.57
C GLY A 19 4.60 -2.42 -18.76
N LYS A 20 4.98 -2.16 -17.50
CA LYS A 20 4.33 -1.18 -16.61
C LYS A 20 5.25 0.04 -16.41
N SER A 21 4.70 1.24 -16.44
CA SER A 21 5.46 2.50 -16.37
C SER A 21 5.52 3.06 -14.95
N PHE A 22 6.73 3.36 -14.47
CA PHE A 22 7.01 3.91 -13.14
C PHE A 22 7.67 5.28 -13.27
N HIS A 23 6.95 6.35 -12.93
CA HIS A 23 7.44 7.72 -12.99
C HIS A 23 8.47 7.98 -11.90
N TYR A 24 9.50 8.76 -12.25
CA TYR A 24 10.58 9.06 -11.32
C TYR A 24 10.14 9.82 -10.08
N ILE A 25 9.13 10.69 -10.18
CA ILE A 25 8.53 11.34 -9.00
C ILE A 25 7.92 10.31 -8.04
N TRP A 26 7.14 9.35 -8.57
CA TRP A 26 6.51 8.30 -7.76
C TRP A 26 7.55 7.39 -7.12
N LEU A 27 8.59 7.01 -7.89
CA LEU A 27 9.69 6.20 -7.37
C LEU A 27 10.41 6.94 -6.24
N ARG A 28 10.75 8.22 -6.43
CA ARG A 28 11.45 9.00 -5.41
C ARG A 28 10.65 9.18 -4.13
N GLU A 29 9.34 9.43 -4.24
CA GLU A 29 8.41 9.49 -3.11
C GLU A 29 8.27 8.15 -2.37
N ASN A 30 8.36 7.04 -3.10
CA ASN A 30 8.22 5.70 -2.54
C ASN A 30 9.55 5.03 -2.20
N CYS A 31 10.64 5.78 -2.15
CA CYS A 31 11.96 5.26 -1.81
C CYS A 31 11.94 4.51 -0.46
N PRO A 32 12.34 3.21 -0.41
CA PRO A 32 12.34 2.44 0.83
C PRO A 32 13.27 2.98 1.91
N SER A 33 14.39 3.64 1.53
CA SER A 33 15.35 4.21 2.47
C SER A 33 14.87 5.53 3.10
N CYS A 34 13.77 6.10 2.62
CA CYS A 34 13.16 7.34 3.13
C CYS A 34 12.00 7.09 4.11
N ARG A 35 11.93 5.91 4.76
CA ARG A 35 10.90 5.58 5.75
C ARG A 35 11.53 5.21 7.08
N TYR A 36 10.91 5.62 8.19
CA TYR A 36 11.31 5.15 9.52
C TYR A 36 11.10 3.63 9.62
N ALA A 37 12.07 2.89 10.17
CA ALA A 37 11.97 1.44 10.37
C ALA A 37 10.75 1.03 11.21
N ALA A 38 10.34 1.90 12.15
CA ALA A 38 9.06 1.92 12.84
C ALA A 38 8.84 3.38 13.27
N PRO A 39 7.70 4.03 12.98
CA PRO A 39 6.38 3.50 12.62
C PRO A 39 6.05 3.51 11.10
N TYR A 40 7.01 3.23 10.21
CA TYR A 40 6.82 3.28 8.73
C TYR A 40 6.35 4.64 8.17
N GLN A 41 6.45 5.69 8.98
CA GLN A 41 6.19 7.05 8.55
C GLN A 41 7.22 7.48 7.50
N GLN A 42 6.74 8.18 6.47
CA GLN A 42 7.60 8.81 5.48
C GLN A 42 8.40 9.92 6.16
N LEU A 43 9.71 9.92 5.93
CA LEU A 43 10.58 11.01 6.36
C LEU A 43 10.28 12.25 5.52
N TYR A 44 10.21 13.41 6.16
CA TYR A 44 10.23 14.66 5.43
C TYR A 44 11.50 14.73 4.59
N ASP A 45 11.32 14.99 3.29
CA ASP A 45 12.41 15.07 2.34
C ASP A 45 12.31 16.40 1.57
N PRO A 46 13.22 17.37 1.80
CA PRO A 46 13.17 18.66 1.14
C PRO A 46 13.43 18.55 -0.37
N ASN A 47 14.11 17.50 -0.84
CA ASN A 47 14.34 17.29 -2.28
C ASN A 47 13.07 16.85 -3.03
N ILE A 48 12.05 16.39 -2.31
CA ILE A 48 10.70 16.14 -2.84
C ILE A 48 9.75 17.28 -2.48
N SER A 49 9.74 17.69 -1.22
CA SER A 49 8.69 18.56 -0.65
C SER A 49 8.86 20.03 -1.01
N ASP A 50 10.12 20.49 -1.14
CA ASP A 50 10.44 21.92 -1.30
C ASP A 50 10.94 22.29 -2.70
N ARG A 51 11.22 21.30 -3.55
CA ARG A 51 11.75 21.53 -4.90
C ARG A 51 10.62 21.48 -5.94
N PRO A 52 10.45 22.52 -6.76
CA PRO A 52 9.46 22.51 -7.84
C PRO A 52 9.88 21.62 -9.02
N GLU A 53 11.17 21.27 -9.10
CA GLU A 53 11.74 20.45 -10.17
C GLU A 53 11.50 18.97 -9.91
N LYS A 54 11.09 18.23 -10.95
CA LYS A 54 10.86 16.79 -10.84
C LYS A 54 12.19 16.05 -10.64
N PRO A 55 12.25 15.03 -9.76
CA PRO A 55 13.45 14.23 -9.55
C PRO A 55 14.02 13.67 -10.85
N GLN A 56 15.32 13.81 -11.05
CA GLN A 56 16.05 13.28 -12.21
C GLN A 56 17.05 12.21 -11.77
N PRO A 57 17.14 11.07 -12.47
CA PRO A 57 18.17 10.08 -12.18
C PRO A 57 19.51 10.45 -12.81
N LEU A 58 20.61 10.27 -12.08
CA LEU A 58 21.97 10.22 -12.61
C LEU A 58 22.27 8.87 -13.28
N SER A 59 21.70 7.79 -12.73
CA SER A 59 21.82 6.41 -13.23
C SER A 59 20.55 5.62 -12.92
N VAL A 60 20.24 4.64 -13.77
CA VAL A 60 19.17 3.66 -13.56
C VAL A 60 19.71 2.29 -13.94
N GLU A 61 19.68 1.36 -13.01
CA GLU A 61 20.10 -0.02 -13.20
C GLU A 61 18.95 -0.96 -12.86
N LEU A 62 18.51 -1.76 -13.83
CA LEU A 62 17.43 -2.73 -13.67
C LEU A 62 17.98 -4.13 -13.94
N ASN A 63 17.73 -5.06 -13.02
CA ASN A 63 17.90 -6.49 -13.22
C ASN A 63 16.57 -7.22 -12.93
N GLU A 64 16.61 -8.56 -12.86
CA GLU A 64 15.39 -9.37 -12.67
C GLU A 64 14.72 -9.15 -11.31
N GLU A 65 15.49 -8.82 -10.28
CA GLU A 65 15.04 -8.72 -8.89
C GLU A 65 14.93 -7.28 -8.39
N THR A 66 15.80 -6.38 -8.87
CA THR A 66 15.91 -5.02 -8.32
C THR A 66 16.01 -3.92 -9.37
N LEU A 67 15.46 -2.75 -9.01
CA LEU A 67 15.67 -1.46 -9.66
C LEU A 67 16.50 -0.58 -8.72
N THR A 68 17.67 -0.15 -9.17
CA THR A 68 18.55 0.81 -8.47
C THR A 68 18.57 2.14 -9.20
N ILE A 69 18.39 3.24 -8.48
CA ILE A 69 18.44 4.60 -9.01
C ILE A 69 19.36 5.44 -8.15
N ASP A 70 20.37 6.07 -8.77
CA ASP A 70 21.11 7.19 -8.18
C ASP A 70 20.47 8.50 -8.64
N TRP A 71 20.10 9.37 -7.70
CA TRP A 71 19.39 10.62 -7.98
C TRP A 71 20.34 11.80 -8.11
N ASP A 72 20.00 12.74 -8.99
CA ASP A 72 20.72 14.01 -9.15
C ASP A 72 20.35 14.98 -8.03
N GLU A 73 20.80 14.63 -6.83
CA GLU A 73 20.49 15.32 -5.58
C GLU A 73 21.73 15.63 -4.77
N THR A 74 21.63 16.67 -3.95
CA THR A 74 22.64 17.02 -2.95
C THR A 74 21.93 17.18 -1.61
N PRO A 75 22.23 16.33 -0.60
CA PRO A 75 23.19 15.23 -0.64
C PRO A 75 22.79 14.09 -1.61
N ALA A 76 23.77 13.29 -2.03
CA ALA A 76 23.55 12.17 -2.94
C ALA A 76 22.53 11.18 -2.34
N HIS A 77 21.58 10.74 -3.16
CA HIS A 77 20.53 9.81 -2.74
C HIS A 77 20.49 8.59 -3.66
N ARG A 78 20.31 7.41 -3.07
CA ARG A 78 20.16 6.14 -3.78
C ARG A 78 18.90 5.43 -3.32
N SER A 79 18.07 5.01 -4.28
CA SER A 79 16.90 4.16 -4.04
C SER A 79 17.13 2.77 -4.61
N VAL A 80 16.75 1.74 -3.86
CA VAL A 80 16.78 0.34 -4.30
C VAL A 80 15.40 -0.25 -4.05
N PHE A 81 14.74 -0.69 -5.12
CA PHE A 81 13.40 -1.29 -5.06
C PHE A 81 13.48 -2.76 -5.46
N SER A 82 12.70 -3.60 -4.80
CA SER A 82 12.36 -4.93 -5.32
C SER A 82 11.42 -4.78 -6.52
N VAL A 83 11.70 -5.50 -7.60
CA VAL A 83 10.82 -5.59 -8.78
C VAL A 83 9.47 -6.20 -8.39
N GLU A 84 9.43 -7.16 -7.46
CA GLU A 84 8.19 -7.73 -6.94
C GLU A 84 7.33 -6.66 -6.27
N TRP A 85 7.94 -5.83 -5.42
CA TRP A 85 7.24 -4.73 -4.75
C TRP A 85 6.71 -3.70 -5.75
N LEU A 86 7.51 -3.34 -6.76
CA LEU A 86 7.09 -2.41 -7.81
C LEU A 86 5.87 -2.95 -8.57
N LEU A 87 5.88 -4.23 -8.94
CA LEU A 87 4.76 -4.83 -9.68
C LEU A 87 3.50 -4.93 -8.81
N LYS A 88 3.64 -5.27 -7.53
CA LYS A 88 2.52 -5.32 -6.57
C LYS A 88 1.88 -3.94 -6.33
N ASN A 89 2.67 -2.87 -6.38
CA ASN A 89 2.22 -1.50 -6.13
C ASN A 89 2.11 -0.67 -7.42
N SER A 90 2.04 -1.33 -8.58
CA SER A 90 1.98 -0.65 -9.87
C SER A 90 0.63 0.04 -10.08
N TYR A 91 0.67 1.30 -10.49
CA TYR A 91 -0.51 2.06 -10.90
C TYR A 91 -0.79 2.00 -12.41
N ASP A 92 -0.02 1.22 -13.19
CA ASP A 92 -0.14 1.12 -14.65
C ASP A 92 -0.35 -0.35 -15.10
N PRO A 93 -1.50 -0.72 -15.69
CA PRO A 93 -2.69 0.11 -15.79
C PRO A 93 -3.24 0.39 -14.39
N GLN A 94 -4.04 1.45 -14.28
CA GLN A 94 -4.76 1.78 -13.06
C GLN A 94 -5.50 0.52 -12.62
N LEU A 95 -5.18 -0.01 -11.42
CA LEU A 95 -5.89 -1.16 -10.89
C LEU A 95 -7.38 -0.83 -10.94
N GLU A 96 -8.20 -1.78 -11.41
CA GLU A 96 -9.62 -1.73 -11.11
C GLU A 96 -9.70 -1.50 -9.60
N VAL A 97 -10.33 -0.40 -9.19
CA VAL A 97 -10.56 -0.09 -7.77
C VAL A 97 -11.04 -1.39 -7.17
N GLU A 98 -10.31 -1.93 -6.18
CA GLU A 98 -10.71 -3.18 -5.52
C GLU A 98 -12.20 -3.04 -5.26
N SER A 99 -13.00 -3.83 -5.98
CA SER A 99 -14.44 -3.72 -5.88
C SER A 99 -14.74 -3.94 -4.42
N ASP A 100 -15.32 -2.94 -3.76
CA ASP A 100 -15.57 -3.06 -2.34
C ASP A 100 -16.29 -4.39 -2.10
N ASN A 101 -15.69 -5.27 -1.30
CA ASN A 101 -16.22 -6.63 -1.09
C ASN A 101 -17.49 -6.63 -0.22
N TYR A 102 -18.18 -5.49 -0.11
CA TYR A 102 -19.43 -5.40 0.61
C TYR A 102 -20.60 -5.93 -0.22
N ILE A 103 -21.50 -6.61 0.47
CA ILE A 103 -22.71 -7.21 -0.08
C ILE A 103 -23.87 -6.31 0.33
N LEU A 104 -24.48 -5.64 -0.64
CA LEU A 104 -25.71 -4.88 -0.40
C LEU A 104 -26.87 -5.85 -0.16
N TRP A 105 -27.52 -5.73 1.00
CA TRP A 105 -28.63 -6.58 1.41
C TRP A 105 -29.89 -5.78 1.73
N ASP A 106 -31.01 -6.45 1.53
CA ASP A 106 -32.33 -6.07 2.04
C ASP A 106 -32.89 -7.27 2.81
N ARG A 107 -34.12 -7.14 3.31
CA ARG A 107 -34.77 -8.21 4.05
C ARG A 107 -34.84 -9.52 3.26
N ALA A 108 -35.22 -9.47 1.98
CA ALA A 108 -35.39 -10.67 1.17
C ALA A 108 -34.06 -11.40 0.95
N LYS A 109 -32.97 -10.66 0.74
CA LYS A 109 -31.62 -11.21 0.61
C LYS A 109 -31.14 -11.87 1.90
N LEU A 110 -31.39 -11.25 3.06
CA LEU A 110 -31.03 -11.84 4.35
C LEU A 110 -31.86 -13.08 4.68
N GLU A 111 -33.14 -13.10 4.32
CA GLU A 111 -33.99 -14.29 4.50
C GLU A 111 -33.56 -15.46 3.58
N LEU A 112 -33.05 -15.15 2.38
CA LEU A 112 -32.52 -16.16 1.45
C LEU A 112 -31.16 -16.71 1.89
N LYS A 113 -30.29 -15.84 2.41
CA LYS A 113 -28.96 -16.20 2.92
C LYS A 113 -28.72 -15.51 4.25
N SER A 114 -29.12 -16.18 5.33
CA SER A 114 -28.91 -15.68 6.69
C SER A 114 -27.42 -15.52 6.99
N PRO A 115 -27.01 -14.42 7.64
CA PRO A 115 -25.67 -14.28 8.19
C PRO A 115 -25.36 -15.41 9.16
N GLN A 116 -24.10 -15.82 9.22
CA GLN A 116 -23.65 -16.76 10.23
C GLN A 116 -23.61 -16.07 11.60
N THR A 117 -24.05 -16.79 12.61
CA THR A 117 -23.85 -16.42 14.01
C THR A 117 -22.61 -17.14 14.55
N TYR A 118 -21.76 -16.41 15.27
CA TYR A 118 -20.52 -16.96 15.82
C TYR A 118 -20.59 -17.02 17.35
N ASN A 119 -20.11 -18.12 17.92
CA ASN A 119 -19.96 -18.25 19.36
C ASN A 119 -18.66 -17.59 19.81
N ALA A 120 -18.76 -16.55 20.65
CA ALA A 120 -17.61 -15.77 21.09
C ALA A 120 -16.59 -16.53 21.94
N GLN A 121 -16.95 -17.70 22.48
CA GLN A 121 -16.05 -18.52 23.27
C GLN A 121 -15.19 -19.47 22.41
N THR A 122 -15.60 -19.75 21.17
CA THR A 122 -14.97 -20.77 20.32
C THR A 122 -14.63 -20.28 18.92
N MET A 123 -14.90 -19.01 18.60
CA MET A 123 -14.70 -18.50 17.25
C MET A 123 -13.22 -18.36 16.87
N ASN A 124 -12.95 -18.51 15.58
CA ASN A 124 -11.73 -18.01 14.96
C ASN A 124 -11.93 -16.51 14.66
N ASN A 125 -10.94 -15.68 15.00
CA ASN A 125 -11.04 -14.23 14.86
C ASN A 125 -11.23 -13.76 13.41
N ASP A 126 -10.69 -14.47 12.42
CA ASP A 126 -10.70 -13.99 11.04
C ASP A 126 -12.09 -14.07 10.38
N ALA A 127 -12.85 -15.14 10.64
CA ALA A 127 -14.10 -15.41 9.93
C ALA A 127 -15.23 -14.42 10.25
N TRP A 128 -15.36 -14.00 11.51
CA TRP A 128 -16.40 -13.05 11.90
C TRP A 128 -16.09 -11.63 11.38
N MET A 129 -14.80 -11.28 11.28
CA MET A 129 -14.36 -10.01 10.70
C MET A 129 -14.63 -9.96 9.19
N GLU A 130 -14.37 -11.04 8.45
CA GLU A 130 -14.74 -11.14 7.03
C GLU A 130 -16.24 -10.91 6.82
N GLN A 131 -17.09 -11.51 7.67
CA GLN A 131 -18.53 -11.26 7.60
C GLN A 131 -18.87 -9.79 7.96
N LEU A 132 -18.22 -9.21 8.98
CA LEU A 132 -18.42 -7.81 9.33
C LEU A 132 -18.03 -6.87 8.18
N PHE A 133 -16.89 -7.08 7.52
CA PHE A 133 -16.45 -6.22 6.41
C PHE A 133 -17.26 -6.41 5.13
N SER A 134 -17.83 -7.60 4.91
CA SER A 134 -18.68 -7.86 3.74
C SER A 134 -20.14 -7.48 3.95
N LEU A 135 -20.76 -7.80 5.09
CA LEU A 135 -22.17 -7.48 5.35
C LEU A 135 -22.37 -6.15 6.07
N GLY A 136 -21.33 -5.58 6.68
CA GLY A 136 -21.45 -4.42 7.56
C GLY A 136 -21.98 -4.76 8.96
N PHE A 137 -22.26 -6.03 9.27
CA PHE A 137 -22.63 -6.48 10.61
C PHE A 137 -22.30 -7.97 10.84
N VAL A 138 -22.31 -8.36 12.12
CA VAL A 138 -22.12 -9.75 12.57
C VAL A 138 -22.96 -10.00 13.83
N ILE A 139 -23.36 -11.24 14.05
CA ILE A 139 -24.04 -11.67 15.28
C ILE A 139 -23.08 -12.55 16.07
N LEU A 140 -22.76 -12.10 17.29
CA LEU A 140 -21.91 -12.83 18.22
C LEU A 140 -22.75 -13.26 19.42
N GLU A 141 -22.69 -14.55 19.74
CA GLU A 141 -23.44 -15.16 20.84
C GLU A 141 -22.51 -15.64 21.95
N ASN A 142 -23.11 -15.86 23.13
CA ASN A 142 -22.45 -16.45 24.30
C ASN A 142 -21.31 -15.59 24.87
N ILE A 143 -21.44 -14.26 24.78
CA ILE A 143 -20.61 -13.31 25.52
C ILE A 143 -21.24 -13.11 26.91
N PRO A 144 -20.59 -13.55 28.00
CA PRO A 144 -21.06 -13.26 29.35
C PRO A 144 -21.11 -11.75 29.58
N PRO A 145 -22.12 -11.19 30.28
CA PRO A 145 -22.24 -9.74 30.51
C PRO A 145 -20.97 -9.09 31.08
N GLU A 146 -20.31 -9.78 32.01
CA GLU A 146 -19.06 -9.34 32.65
C GLU A 146 -17.84 -9.35 31.70
N LYS A 147 -17.95 -10.00 30.54
CA LYS A 147 -16.90 -10.05 29.50
C LYS A 147 -17.19 -9.15 28.31
N LEU A 148 -18.33 -8.46 28.27
CA LEU A 148 -18.74 -7.63 27.13
C LEU A 148 -17.78 -6.46 26.91
N GLU A 149 -17.54 -5.63 27.92
CA GLU A 149 -16.62 -4.47 27.78
C GLU A 149 -15.17 -4.89 27.47
N PRO A 150 -14.59 -5.92 28.13
CA PRO A 150 -13.28 -6.44 27.74
C PRO A 150 -13.23 -6.91 26.29
N PHE A 151 -14.27 -7.58 25.81
CA PHE A 151 -14.35 -8.02 24.42
C PHE A 151 -14.39 -6.82 23.46
N LEU A 152 -15.27 -5.85 23.68
CA LEU A 152 -15.37 -4.65 22.84
C LEU A 152 -14.06 -3.87 22.81
N SER A 153 -13.42 -3.70 23.96
CA SER A 153 -12.13 -3.02 24.09
C SER A 153 -10.98 -3.74 23.36
N SER A 154 -11.09 -5.06 23.18
CA SER A 154 -10.11 -5.84 22.41
C SER A 154 -10.22 -5.64 20.90
N VAL A 155 -11.42 -5.26 20.42
CA VAL A 155 -11.68 -4.96 19.01
C VAL A 155 -11.27 -3.52 18.69
N GLY A 156 -11.57 -2.58 19.59
CA GLY A 156 -11.24 -1.18 19.40
C GLY A 156 -11.68 -0.29 20.56
N PRO A 157 -11.43 1.02 20.47
CA PRO A 157 -11.87 1.97 21.49
C PRO A 157 -13.40 2.02 21.57
N ILE A 158 -13.93 2.02 22.80
CA ILE A 158 -15.34 2.23 23.08
C ILE A 158 -15.56 3.75 23.17
N TYR A 159 -16.45 4.28 22.34
CA TYR A 159 -16.87 5.67 22.38
C TYR A 159 -18.20 5.77 23.14
N ASN A 160 -18.18 6.49 24.27
CA ASN A 160 -19.35 6.76 25.13
C ASN A 160 -19.97 8.12 24.83
#